data_AF-A0A8T4HNX4-F1
#
_entry.id   AF-A0A8T4HNX4-F1
#
_cell.length_a   1.000
_cell.length_b   1.000
_cell.length_c   1.000
_cell.angle_alpha   90.00
_cell.angle_beta   90.00
_cell.angle_gamma   90.00
#
_symmetry.space_group_name_H-M   'P 1'
#
loop_
_entity.id
_entity.type
_entity.pdbx_description
1 polymer ?
#
loop_
_entity_poly.entity_id
_entity_poly.type
_entity_poly.pdbx_seq_one_letter_code
_entity_poly.pdbx_strand_id
1 'polypeptide(L)' 'MTTTTPADAPAPGSGPAPGEVVLDASGVTMRFGGLTAVRDVNLDVHAGEIVGLIGPNGAG' A
#
# COMPACT_ATOMS: atom_id res chain seq x y z
N MET A 1 -9.62 0.77 -40.02
CA MET A 1 -8.76 1.77 -39.36
C MET A 1 -8.97 1.61 -37.86
N THR A 2 -7.89 1.50 -37.12
CA THR A 2 -7.65 0.57 -35.99
C THR A 2 -8.45 0.86 -34.72
N THR A 3 -9.17 -0.14 -34.21
CA THR A 3 -9.72 -0.14 -32.85
C THR A 3 -8.58 -0.47 -31.87
N THR A 4 -8.18 0.48 -31.03
CA THR A 4 -7.21 0.23 -29.95
C THR A 4 -7.98 -0.21 -28.71
N THR A 5 -7.94 -1.51 -28.42
CA THR A 5 -8.38 -2.09 -27.15
C THR A 5 -7.46 -1.59 -26.03
N PRO A 6 -7.97 -1.06 -24.89
CA PRO A 6 -7.14 -0.91 -23.71
C PRO A 6 -6.89 -2.31 -23.16
N ALA A 7 -5.67 -2.82 -23.35
CA ALA A 7 -5.27 -4.18 -23.02
C ALA A 7 -4.80 -4.34 -21.56
N ASP A 8 -5.42 -3.64 -20.61
CA ASP A 8 -4.96 -3.66 -19.22
C ASP A 8 -6.11 -3.50 -18.21
N ALA A 9 -7.20 -4.24 -18.41
CA ALA A 9 -8.17 -4.48 -17.36
C ALA A 9 -8.00 -5.93 -16.90
N PRO A 10 -7.63 -6.20 -15.63
CA PRO A 10 -7.50 -7.56 -15.14
C PRO A 10 -8.86 -8.26 -15.27
N ALA A 11 -8.82 -9.50 -15.77
CA ALA A 11 -10.02 -10.31 -15.92
C ALA A 11 -10.73 -10.46 -14.55
N PRO A 12 -12.07 -10.39 -14.49
CA PRO A 12 -12.78 -10.54 -13.23
C PRO A 12 -12.57 -11.96 -12.68
N GLY A 13 -11.71 -12.11 -11.66
CA GLY A 13 -11.51 -13.37 -10.96
C GLY A 13 -10.12 -13.68 -10.41
N SER A 14 -9.06 -12.98 -10.82
CA SER A 14 -7.72 -13.16 -10.24
C SER A 14 -7.40 -12.03 -9.28
N GLY A 15 -7.28 -12.35 -7.99
CA GLY A 15 -6.61 -11.45 -7.04
C GLY A 15 -5.15 -11.21 -7.45
N PRO A 16 -4.47 -10.23 -6.83
CA PRO A 16 -3.08 -9.92 -7.14
C PRO A 16 -2.20 -11.16 -7.00
N ALA A 17 -1.21 -11.28 -7.89
CA ALA A 17 -0.34 -12.44 -7.94
C ALA A 17 0.48 -12.53 -6.63
N PRO A 18 0.76 -13.73 -6.09
CA PRO A 18 1.59 -13.85 -4.89
C PRO A 18 2.91 -13.09 -5.03
N GLY A 19 3.23 -12.24 -4.06
CA GLY A 19 4.43 -11.40 -4.07
C GLY A 19 4.31 -10.07 -4.84
N GLU A 20 3.20 -9.80 -5.53
CA GLU A 20 2.90 -8.48 -6.09
C GLU A 20 2.71 -7.47 -4.94
N VAL A 21 3.26 -6.26 -5.07
CA VAL A 21 3.03 -5.19 -4.07
C VAL A 21 1.58 -4.71 -4.18
N VAL A 22 0.83 -4.85 -3.10
CA VAL A 22 -0.58 -4.42 -3.01
C VAL A 22 -0.76 -3.13 -2.22
N LEU A 23 0.25 -2.72 -1.45
CA LEU A 23 0.35 -1.40 -0.82
C LEU A 23 1.81 -0.94 -0.91
N ASP A 24 2.05 0.22 -1.52
CA ASP A 24 3.30 0.97 -1.44
C ASP A 24 3.01 2.26 -0.68
N ALA A 25 3.77 2.49 0.38
CA ALA A 25 3.71 3.71 1.16
C ALA A 25 5.13 4.22 1.31
N SER A 26 5.43 5.37 0.70
CA SER A 26 6.77 5.95 0.66
C SER A 26 6.80 7.32 1.36
N GLY A 27 7.74 7.52 2.28
CA GLY A 27 8.00 8.78 2.97
C GLY A 27 6.86 9.27 3.87
N VAL A 28 6.04 8.35 4.39
CA VAL A 28 4.82 8.71 5.13
C VAL A 28 5.18 9.45 6.41
N THR A 29 4.64 10.65 6.54
CA THR A 29 4.76 11.48 7.74
C THR A 29 3.37 11.92 8.20
N MET A 30 3.02 11.62 9.44
CA MET A 30 1.75 12.00 10.07
C MET A 30 2.00 12.94 11.25
N ARG A 31 1.25 14.04 11.31
CA ARG A 31 1.40 15.08 12.33
C ARG A 31 0.04 15.49 12.90
N PHE A 32 0.00 15.65 14.22
CA PHE A 32 -1.14 16.18 14.96
C PHE A 32 -0.71 17.45 15.69
N GLY A 33 -1.03 18.61 15.12
CA GLY A 33 -0.56 19.90 15.62
C GLY A 33 0.98 19.95 15.68
N GLY A 34 1.53 20.13 16.88
CA GLY A 34 2.98 20.14 17.13
C GLY A 34 3.63 18.76 17.16
N LEU A 35 2.86 17.68 17.29
CA LEU A 35 3.37 16.31 17.40
C LEU A 35 3.56 15.69 16.01
N THR A 36 4.71 15.04 15.79
CA THR A 36 4.91 14.14 14.65
C THR A 36 4.76 12.71 15.16
N ALA A 37 3.69 12.03 14.75
CA ALA A 37 3.38 10.69 15.21
C ALA A 37 4.04 9.62 14.32
N VAL A 38 4.07 9.86 13.00
CA VAL A 38 4.82 9.04 12.04
C VAL A 38 5.78 9.95 11.28
N ARG A 39 7.03 9.53 11.06
CA ARG A 39 8.04 10.32 10.35
C ARG A 39 8.75 9.47 9.32
N ASP A 40 8.63 9.86 8.06
CA ASP A 40 9.37 9.33 6.91
C ASP A 40 9.37 7.78 6.84
N VAL A 41 8.19 7.19 6.98
CA VAL A 41 8.03 5.73 6.96
C VAL A 41 7.81 5.22 5.55
N ASN A 42 8.57 4.18 5.20
CA ASN A 42 8.37 3.37 3.99
C ASN A 42 7.78 2.01 4.38
N LEU A 43 6.73 1.57 3.71
CA LEU A 43 6.07 0.27 3.93
C LEU A 43 5.56 -0.28 2.60
N ASP A 44 6.01 -1.49 2.27
CA ASP A 44 5.46 -2.30 1.20
C ASP A 44 4.71 -3.47 1.80
N VAL A 45 3.52 -3.77 1.27
CA VAL A 45 2.76 -4.98 1.61
C VAL A 45 2.52 -5.76 0.34
N HIS A 46 2.86 -7.04 0.37
CA HIS A 46 2.72 -7.94 -0.78
C HIS A 46 1.46 -8.80 -0.70
N ALA A 47 0.98 -9.24 -1.86
CA ALA A 47 -0.17 -10.13 -1.95
C ALA A 47 0.08 -11.44 -1.20
N GLY A 48 -0.82 -11.77 -0.27
CA GLY A 48 -0.71 -12.94 0.60
C GLY A 48 0.09 -12.71 1.89
N GLU A 49 0.63 -11.50 2.09
CA GLU A 49 1.34 -11.12 3.31
C GLU A 49 0.37 -10.72 4.43
N ILE A 50 0.67 -11.14 5.67
CA ILE A 50 -0.02 -10.67 6.87
C ILE A 50 0.97 -9.82 7.66
N VAL A 51 0.71 -8.51 7.73
CA VAL A 51 1.54 -7.54 8.46
C VAL A 51 0.87 -7.15 9.77
N GLY A 52 1.60 -7.32 10.88
CA GLY A 52 1.18 -6.86 12.21
C GLY A 52 1.93 -5.60 12.61
N LEU A 53 1.22 -4.49 12.82
CA LEU A 53 1.79 -3.27 13.38
C LEU A 53 1.45 -3.20 14.88
N ILE A 54 2.47 -3.01 15.72
CA ILE A 54 2.32 -2.91 17.17
C ILE A 54 2.89 -1.59 17.70
N GLY A 55 2.23 -1.04 18.71
CA GLY A 55 2.68 0.15 19.40
C GLY A 55 1.81 0.45 20.63
N PRO A 56 2.33 1.23 21.59
CA PRO A 56 1.50 1.75 22.69
C PRO A 56 0.38 2.66 22.15
N ASN A 57 -0.61 2.95 23.00
CA ASN A 57 -1.69 3.88 22.63
C ASN A 57 -1.12 5.23 22.19
N GLY A 58 -1.47 5.67 20.98
CA GLY A 58 -1.00 6.93 20.39
C GLY A 58 0.40 6.88 19.77
N ALA A 59 0.95 5.70 19.48
CA ALA A 59 2.26 5.54 18.82
C ALA A 59 2.31 5.98 17.35
N GLY A 60 1.16 6.27 16.74
CA GLY A 60 1.00 6.69 15.36
C GLY A 60 -0.24 7.56 15.22
#